data_AF-A0A351G7X0-F1
#
_entry.id   AF-A0A351G7X0-F1
#
_cell.length_a   1.000
_cell.length_b   1.000
_cell.length_c   1.000
_cell.angle_alpha   90.00
_cell.angle_beta   90.00
_cell.angle_gamma   90.00
#
_symmetry.space_group_name_H-M   'P 1'
#
loop_
_entity.id
_entity.type
_entity.pdbx_description
1 polymer ?
#
loop_
_entity_poly.entity_id
_entity_poly.type
_entity_poly.pdbx_seq_one_letter_code
_entity_poly.pdbx_strand_id
1 'polypeptide(L)'
;MLFSDHTYVGVDLSPGKKNIQYAAMDDQLELLALAQGDLSQLQTFLHSLQNVTLAIHGPSGPNQRILTDAQRRDQYLIPLGKGRPGNMRVAEYTLRQQGLPTYRTPAQDEVAPAWMQTSFKFFSQLKESGFQPYKQEQPLQRKFVEVIP
;
A
#
# COMPACT_ATOMS: atom_id res chain seq x y z
N MET A 1 27.68 19.80 1.04
CA MET A 1 26.51 19.39 0.23
C MET A 1 25.83 18.29 1.00
N LEU A 2 24.63 18.56 1.52
CA LEU A 2 23.82 17.54 2.20
C LEU A 2 22.97 16.89 1.12
N PHE A 3 23.42 15.77 0.58
CA PHE A 3 22.56 14.92 -0.23
C PHE A 3 21.42 14.48 0.68
N SER A 4 20.19 14.82 0.28
CA SER A 4 19.03 14.21 0.87
C SER A 4 18.99 12.79 0.29
N ASP A 5 19.47 11.82 1.07
CA ASP A 5 19.56 10.41 0.68
C ASP A 5 18.18 9.72 0.76
N HIS A 6 17.08 10.42 0.43
CA HIS A 6 15.75 9.82 0.45
C HIS A 6 15.43 9.18 -0.90
N THR A 7 14.99 7.94 -0.86
CA THR A 7 14.56 7.20 -2.06
C THR A 7 13.05 7.00 -2.04
N TYR A 8 12.37 7.39 -3.11
CA TYR A 8 10.95 7.12 -3.32
C TYR A 8 10.81 5.92 -4.25
N VAL A 9 10.11 4.88 -3.82
CA VAL A 9 9.98 3.63 -4.59
C VAL A 9 8.51 3.38 -4.90
N GLY A 10 8.15 3.35 -6.17
CA GLY A 10 6.87 2.83 -6.65
C GLY A 10 6.95 1.32 -6.88
N VAL A 11 5.97 0.56 -6.41
CA VAL A 11 5.91 -0.90 -6.56
C VAL A 11 4.54 -1.31 -7.10
N ASP A 12 4.52 -2.05 -8.22
CA ASP A 12 3.33 -2.73 -8.72
C ASP A 12 3.43 -4.25 -8.53
N LEU A 13 2.56 -4.76 -7.66
CA LEU A 13 2.41 -6.19 -7.35
C LEU A 13 1.31 -6.86 -8.19
N SER A 14 0.57 -6.11 -8.99
CA SER A 14 -0.57 -6.60 -9.77
C SER A 14 -0.24 -7.73 -10.75
N PRO A 15 0.94 -7.77 -11.40
CA PRO A 15 1.32 -8.89 -12.27
C PRO A 15 1.63 -10.18 -11.50
N GLY A 16 1.70 -10.11 -10.16
CA GLY A 16 1.96 -11.23 -9.27
C GLY A 16 3.44 -11.38 -8.89
N LYS A 17 3.70 -12.27 -7.91
CA LYS A 17 4.97 -12.41 -7.18
C LYS A 17 6.26 -12.65 -8.00
N LYS A 18 6.15 -12.96 -9.30
CA LYS A 18 7.29 -13.24 -10.20
C LYS A 18 7.61 -12.11 -11.17
N ASN A 19 6.68 -11.17 -11.34
CA ASN A 19 6.77 -10.09 -12.33
C ASN A 19 6.46 -8.74 -11.67
N ILE A 20 6.96 -8.55 -10.45
CA ILE A 20 6.80 -7.30 -9.72
C ILE A 20 7.62 -6.23 -10.43
N GLN A 21 6.98 -5.11 -10.73
CA GLN A 21 7.63 -3.95 -11.31
C GLN A 21 7.88 -2.93 -10.23
N TYR A 22 9.05 -2.31 -10.24
CA TYR A 22 9.36 -1.22 -9.33
C TYR A 22 10.25 -0.17 -9.98
N ALA A 23 10.03 1.07 -9.58
CA ALA A 23 10.81 2.23 -9.98
C ALA A 23 11.24 2.99 -8.73
N ALA A 24 12.47 3.48 -8.71
CA ALA A 24 13.03 4.25 -7.60
C ALA A 24 13.55 5.58 -8.10
N MET A 25 13.30 6.64 -7.33
CA MET A 25 13.72 8.01 -7.61
C MET A 25 14.32 8.66 -6.36
N ASP A 26 15.18 9.65 -6.55
CA ASP A 26 15.67 10.50 -5.47
C ASP A 26 14.81 11.76 -5.25
N ASP A 27 15.25 12.64 -4.36
CA ASP A 27 14.61 13.92 -4.07
C ASP A 27 14.69 14.94 -5.23
N GLN A 28 15.54 14.69 -6.23
CA GLN A 28 15.67 15.52 -7.43
C GLN A 28 14.81 15.00 -8.59
N LEU A 29 13.99 13.97 -8.34
CA LEU A 29 13.17 13.26 -9.33
C LEU A 29 14.01 12.53 -10.38
N GLU A 30 15.28 12.25 -10.11
CA GLU A 30 16.12 11.45 -10.99
C GLU A 30 15.82 9.97 -10.79
N LEU A 31 15.79 9.22 -11.90
CA LEU A 31 15.51 7.78 -11.87
C LEU A 31 16.76 7.02 -11.40
N LEU A 32 16.69 6.44 -10.22
CA LEU A 32 17.76 5.60 -9.65
C LEU A 32 17.69 4.16 -10.14
N ALA A 33 16.48 3.62 -10.30
CA ALA A 33 16.26 2.27 -10.79
C ALA A 33 14.89 2.13 -11.47
N LEU A 34 14.84 1.31 -12.52
CA LEU A 34 13.62 0.79 -13.12
C LEU A 34 13.83 -0.69 -13.40
N ALA A 35 13.09 -1.55 -12.72
CA ALA A 35 13.35 -2.98 -12.75
C ALA A 35 12.06 -3.80 -12.64
N GLN A 36 12.20 -5.05 -13.09
CA GLN A 36 11.21 -6.10 -12.91
C GLN A 36 11.89 -7.27 -12.24
N GLY A 37 11.22 -7.88 -11.27
CA GLY A 37 11.74 -9.03 -10.56
C GLY A 37 10.70 -9.77 -9.73
N ASP A 38 11.18 -10.72 -8.94
CA ASP A 38 10.38 -11.39 -7.94
C ASP A 38 10.40 -10.66 -6.59
N LEU A 39 9.63 -11.20 -5.64
CA LEU A 39 9.52 -10.65 -4.29
C LEU A 39 10.86 -10.63 -3.54
N SER A 40 11.72 -11.62 -3.77
CA SER A 40 13.03 -11.70 -3.13
C SER A 40 13.95 -10.60 -3.63
N GLN A 41 13.98 -10.37 -4.95
CA GLN A 41 14.77 -9.31 -5.56
C GLN A 41 14.32 -7.92 -5.08
N LEU A 42 13.01 -7.67 -4.99
CA LEU A 42 12.49 -6.43 -4.43
C LEU A 42 12.92 -6.26 -2.97
N GLN A 43 12.82 -7.29 -2.13
CA GLN A 43 13.26 -7.22 -0.74
C GLN A 43 14.75 -6.89 -0.64
N THR A 44 15.61 -7.59 -1.40
CA THR A 44 17.05 -7.30 -1.45
C THR A 44 17.33 -5.85 -1.83
N PHE A 45 16.64 -5.33 -2.86
CA PHE A 45 16.73 -3.93 -3.25
C PHE A 45 16.36 -3.00 -2.10
N LEU A 46 15.21 -3.22 -1.45
CA LEU A 46 14.74 -2.39 -0.33
C LEU A 46 15.60 -2.47 0.92
N HIS A 47 16.32 -3.56 1.14
CA HIS A 47 17.29 -3.70 2.24
C HIS A 47 18.57 -2.89 2.00
N SER A 48 18.89 -2.54 0.75
CA SER A 48 20.02 -1.68 0.44
C SER A 48 19.76 -0.20 0.72
N LEU A 49 18.49 0.18 0.88
CA LEU A 49 18.06 1.56 1.09
C LEU A 49 17.94 1.88 2.59
N GLN A 50 18.47 3.03 3.01
CA GLN A 50 18.41 3.48 4.40
C GLN A 50 17.19 4.38 4.68
N ASN A 51 16.94 5.37 3.84
CA ASN A 51 15.85 6.32 3.97
C ASN A 51 14.93 6.21 2.76
N VAL A 52 13.77 5.56 2.92
CA VAL A 52 12.90 5.15 1.82
C VAL A 52 11.41 5.34 2.14
N THR A 53 10.69 5.87 1.17
CA THR A 53 9.22 5.88 1.12
C THR A 53 8.74 5.00 -0.02
N LEU A 54 7.98 3.95 0.30
CA LEU A 54 7.35 3.08 -0.69
C LEU A 54 5.92 3.49 -0.98
N ALA A 55 5.58 3.60 -2.25
CA ALA A 55 4.22 3.65 -2.76
C ALA A 55 3.89 2.30 -3.39
N ILE A 56 2.96 1.55 -2.81
CA ILE A 56 2.68 0.17 -3.19
C ILE A 56 1.28 0.08 -3.76
N HIS A 57 1.16 -0.33 -5.02
CA HIS A 57 -0.12 -0.61 -5.64
C HIS A 57 -0.71 -1.90 -5.05
N GLY A 58 -1.85 -1.75 -4.37
CA GLY A 58 -2.60 -2.85 -3.81
C GLY A 58 -2.92 -2.71 -2.31
N PRO A 59 -3.90 -3.49 -1.82
CA PRO A 59 -4.41 -3.34 -0.48
C PRO A 59 -3.44 -3.82 0.60
N SER A 60 -3.30 -3.06 1.70
CA SER A 60 -2.40 -3.41 2.81
C SER A 60 -2.84 -4.58 3.69
N GLY A 61 -4.03 -5.10 3.45
CA GLY A 61 -4.63 -6.17 4.24
C GLY A 61 -6.11 -6.39 3.90
N PRO A 62 -6.70 -7.49 4.39
CA PRO A 62 -8.09 -7.84 4.13
C PRO A 62 -9.05 -6.80 4.74
N ASN A 63 -10.29 -6.82 4.26
CA ASN A 63 -11.33 -5.97 4.80
C ASN A 63 -11.68 -6.35 6.25
N GLN A 64 -11.41 -5.42 7.16
CA GLN A 64 -11.68 -5.54 8.60
C GLN A 64 -13.16 -5.33 8.97
N ARG A 65 -14.05 -5.20 7.99
CA ARG A 65 -15.50 -5.01 8.15
C ARG A 65 -15.89 -3.80 8.99
N ILE A 66 -15.03 -2.78 9.01
CA ILE A 66 -15.22 -1.55 9.79
C ILE A 66 -16.54 -0.86 9.43
N LEU A 67 -16.90 -0.79 8.15
CA LEU A 67 -18.11 -0.08 7.72
C LEU A 67 -19.43 -0.78 8.10
N THR A 68 -19.38 -2.10 8.33
CA THR A 68 -20.54 -2.89 8.78
C THR A 68 -20.71 -2.91 10.30
N ASP A 69 -19.69 -2.47 11.04
CA ASP A 69 -19.72 -2.32 12.49
C ASP A 69 -20.03 -0.86 12.85
N ALA A 70 -21.18 -0.62 13.48
CA ALA A 70 -21.62 0.75 13.79
C ALA A 70 -20.64 1.48 14.73
N GLN A 71 -20.13 0.81 15.77
CA GLN A 71 -19.25 1.43 16.76
C GLN A 71 -17.89 1.79 16.16
N ARG A 72 -17.33 0.87 15.34
CA ARG A 72 -16.04 1.12 14.68
C ARG A 72 -16.16 2.16 13.59
N ARG A 73 -17.28 2.20 12.86
CA ARG A 73 -17.51 3.19 11.81
C ARG A 73 -17.52 4.61 12.34
N ASP A 74 -18.15 4.86 13.49
CA ASP A 74 -18.27 6.21 14.06
C ASP A 74 -16.90 6.85 14.34
N GLN A 75 -15.86 6.05 14.58
CA GLN A 75 -14.48 6.52 14.76
C GLN A 75 -13.88 7.17 13.50
N TYR A 76 -14.37 6.82 12.31
CA TYR A 76 -13.84 7.33 11.04
C TYR A 76 -14.63 8.51 10.49
N LEU A 77 -15.73 8.92 11.17
CA LEU A 77 -16.59 10.04 10.78
C LEU A 77 -17.06 10.00 9.32
N ILE A 78 -17.18 8.80 8.74
CA ILE A 78 -17.51 8.64 7.32
C ILE A 78 -19.03 8.73 7.17
N PRO A 79 -19.57 9.75 6.47
CA PRO A 79 -20.99 9.81 6.22
C PRO A 79 -21.39 8.63 5.32
N LEU A 80 -22.39 7.87 5.75
CA LEU A 80 -23.00 6.86 4.88
C LEU A 80 -23.77 7.59 3.77
N GLY A 81 -23.21 7.61 2.57
CA GLY A 81 -23.91 8.07 1.37
C GLY A 81 -25.14 7.21 1.06
N LYS A 82 -25.95 7.64 0.08
CA LYS A 82 -27.09 6.85 -0.40
C LYS A 82 -26.59 5.57 -1.09
N GLY A 83 -26.50 4.48 -0.33
CA GLY A 83 -26.02 3.19 -0.79
C GLY A 83 -25.52 2.37 0.39
N ARG A 84 -25.75 1.05 0.37
CA ARG A 84 -25.22 0.19 1.43
C ARG A 84 -23.68 0.24 1.35
N PRO A 85 -22.95 0.63 2.42
CA PRO A 85 -21.49 0.74 2.39
C PRO A 85 -20.80 -0.58 2.01
N GLY A 86 -21.54 -1.69 2.12
CA GLY A 86 -21.14 -2.98 1.58
C GLY A 86 -19.93 -3.56 2.30
N ASN A 87 -19.46 -4.69 1.79
CA ASN A 87 -18.25 -5.36 2.26
C ASN A 87 -17.00 -4.67 1.67
N MET A 88 -16.85 -3.35 1.85
CA MET A 88 -15.71 -2.55 1.38
C MET A 88 -14.82 -2.09 2.54
N ARG A 89 -13.53 -1.86 2.27
CA ARG A 89 -12.62 -1.19 3.21
C ARG A 89 -12.99 0.30 3.29
N VAL A 90 -12.60 0.93 4.40
CA VAL A 90 -12.76 2.39 4.60
C VAL A 90 -12.18 3.18 3.44
N ALA A 91 -10.93 2.90 3.06
CA ALA A 91 -10.25 3.60 1.96
C ALA A 91 -11.01 3.47 0.62
N GLU A 92 -11.41 2.25 0.25
CA GLU A 92 -12.17 1.97 -0.98
C GLU A 92 -13.52 2.68 -0.99
N TYR A 93 -14.23 2.68 0.14
CA TYR A 93 -15.50 3.37 0.24
C TYR A 93 -15.33 4.89 0.09
N THR A 94 -14.32 5.48 0.75
CA THR A 94 -14.02 6.91 0.64
C THR A 94 -13.68 7.29 -0.81
N LEU A 95 -12.82 6.53 -1.49
CA LEU A 95 -12.51 6.76 -2.90
C LEU A 95 -13.75 6.65 -3.80
N ARG A 96 -14.60 5.65 -3.55
CA ARG A 96 -15.84 5.48 -4.30
C ARG A 96 -16.83 6.62 -4.07
N GLN A 97 -16.91 7.19 -2.87
CA GLN A 97 -17.72 8.39 -2.61
C GLN A 97 -17.24 9.60 -3.42
N GLN A 98 -15.94 9.65 -3.74
CA GLN A 98 -15.35 10.68 -4.60
C GLN A 98 -15.44 10.34 -6.11
N GLY A 99 -16.13 9.26 -6.49
CA GLY A 99 -16.26 8.85 -7.89
C GLY A 99 -14.99 8.22 -8.48
N LEU A 100 -14.00 7.90 -7.65
CA LEU A 100 -12.78 7.25 -8.09
C LEU A 100 -13.00 5.74 -8.26
N PRO A 101 -12.43 5.13 -9.31
CA PRO A 101 -12.47 3.68 -9.48
C PRO A 101 -11.78 3.02 -8.30
N THR A 102 -12.24 1.82 -7.94
CA THR A 102 -11.60 1.03 -6.89
C THR A 102 -12.06 -0.40 -6.99
N TYR A 103 -11.21 -1.33 -6.58
CA TYR A 103 -11.58 -2.72 -6.36
C TYR A 103 -12.26 -2.91 -4.99
N ARG A 104 -12.74 -4.13 -4.72
CA ARG A 104 -13.26 -4.50 -3.40
C ARG A 104 -12.38 -5.57 -2.80
N THR A 105 -11.72 -5.24 -1.69
CA THR A 105 -10.90 -6.18 -0.96
C THR A 105 -11.79 -7.11 -0.12
N PRO A 106 -11.69 -8.44 -0.27
CA PRO A 106 -12.43 -9.37 0.57
C PRO A 106 -11.97 -9.35 2.04
N ALA A 107 -12.82 -9.83 2.93
CA ALA A 107 -12.53 -9.90 4.37
C ALA A 107 -11.71 -11.14 4.77
N GLN A 108 -11.65 -12.14 3.88
CA GLN A 108 -10.91 -13.38 4.04
C GLN A 108 -9.78 -13.41 3.00
N ASP A 109 -8.59 -13.79 3.41
CA ASP A 109 -7.41 -13.83 2.54
C ASP A 109 -7.57 -14.91 1.45
N GLU A 110 -8.14 -16.06 1.83
CA GLU A 110 -8.27 -17.24 0.99
C GLU A 110 -9.15 -17.02 -0.25
N VAL A 111 -10.10 -16.08 -0.15
CA VAL A 111 -11.02 -15.71 -1.25
C VAL A 111 -10.57 -14.46 -1.99
N ALA A 112 -9.48 -13.81 -1.56
CA ALA A 112 -8.93 -12.66 -2.24
C ALA A 112 -8.25 -13.08 -3.55
N PRO A 113 -8.29 -12.26 -4.62
CA PRO A 113 -7.48 -12.49 -5.82
C PRO A 113 -6.00 -12.66 -5.48
N ALA A 114 -5.28 -13.52 -6.21
CA ALA A 114 -3.89 -13.87 -5.92
C ALA A 114 -2.94 -12.66 -5.83
N TRP A 115 -3.20 -11.59 -6.60
CA TRP A 115 -2.42 -10.35 -6.53
C TRP A 115 -2.66 -9.58 -5.22
N MET A 116 -3.88 -9.60 -4.66
CA MET A 116 -4.19 -9.02 -3.36
C MET A 116 -3.51 -9.81 -2.24
N GLN A 117 -3.57 -11.15 -2.30
CA GLN A 117 -2.87 -12.02 -1.34
C GLN A 117 -1.36 -11.72 -1.34
N THR A 118 -0.78 -11.51 -2.53
CA THR A 118 0.63 -11.11 -2.68
C THR A 118 0.88 -9.75 -2.02
N SER A 119 -0.02 -8.79 -2.21
CA SER A 119 0.05 -7.48 -1.55
C SER A 119 -0.02 -7.60 -0.03
N PHE A 120 -0.99 -8.33 0.52
CA PHE A 120 -1.12 -8.54 1.96
C PHE A 120 0.14 -9.14 2.57
N LYS A 121 0.69 -10.18 1.93
CA LYS A 121 1.92 -10.83 2.36
C LYS A 121 3.09 -9.85 2.36
N PHE A 122 3.22 -9.05 1.31
CA PHE A 122 4.29 -8.07 1.20
C PHE A 122 4.20 -7.00 2.30
N PHE A 123 3.00 -6.45 2.56
CA PHE A 123 2.80 -5.50 3.65
C PHE A 123 3.08 -6.10 5.03
N SER A 124 2.76 -7.38 5.27
CA SER A 124 3.14 -8.07 6.52
C SER A 124 4.65 -8.12 6.67
N GLN A 125 5.36 -8.55 5.63
CA GLN A 125 6.82 -8.64 5.61
C GLN A 125 7.49 -7.27 5.80
N LEU A 126 6.93 -6.21 5.20
CA LEU A 126 7.41 -4.85 5.41
C LEU A 126 7.29 -4.42 6.87
N LYS A 127 6.15 -4.68 7.52
CA LYS A 127 5.96 -4.39 8.95
C LYS A 127 6.94 -5.17 9.83
N GLU A 128 7.14 -6.45 9.53
CA GLU A 128 8.10 -7.32 10.24
C GLU A 128 9.55 -6.82 10.07
N SER A 129 9.89 -6.24 8.92
CA SER A 129 11.20 -5.64 8.64
C SER A 129 11.36 -4.18 9.13
N GLY A 130 10.38 -3.67 9.87
CA GLY A 130 10.45 -2.37 10.54
C GLY A 130 9.91 -1.18 9.72
N PHE A 131 9.32 -1.42 8.54
CA PHE A 131 8.59 -0.35 7.86
C PHE A 131 7.31 0.01 8.60
N GLN A 132 6.98 1.29 8.55
CA GLN A 132 5.78 1.83 9.19
C GLN A 132 4.86 2.49 8.15
N PRO A 133 3.55 2.53 8.39
CA PRO A 133 2.64 3.34 7.57
C PRO A 133 3.08 4.81 7.55
N TYR A 134 3.05 5.42 6.37
CA TYR A 134 3.35 6.83 6.21
C TYR A 134 2.39 7.69 7.04
N LYS A 135 2.95 8.61 7.82
CA LYS A 135 2.24 9.66 8.56
C LYS A 135 2.99 10.97 8.32
N GLN A 136 2.26 12.03 7.98
CA GLN A 136 2.80 13.31 7.53
C GLN A 136 3.84 13.92 8.49
N GLU A 137 3.70 13.68 9.80
CA GLU A 137 4.52 14.33 10.84
C GLU A 137 5.61 13.43 11.44
N GLN A 138 5.81 12.21 10.95
CA GLN A 138 6.77 11.28 11.56
C GLN A 138 8.10 11.25 10.80
N PRO A 139 9.24 11.57 11.42
CA PRO A 139 10.56 11.46 10.81
C PRO A 139 11.03 10.00 10.81
N LEU A 140 10.29 9.13 10.11
CA LEU A 140 10.64 7.72 9.96
C LEU A 140 11.51 7.53 8.72
N GLN A 141 12.56 6.72 8.86
CA GLN A 141 13.45 6.40 7.74
C GLN A 141 12.80 5.42 6.76
N ARG A 142 11.88 4.56 7.19
CA ARG A 142 11.30 3.51 6.35
C ARG A 142 9.78 3.54 6.42
N LYS A 143 9.16 4.08 5.37
CA LYS A 143 7.71 4.30 5.31
C LYS A 143 7.10 3.56 4.11
N PHE A 144 5.83 3.18 4.25
CA PHE A 144 5.03 2.76 3.11
C PHE A 144 3.68 3.50 3.06
N VAL A 145 3.15 3.65 1.85
CA VAL A 145 1.79 4.10 1.59
C VAL A 145 1.13 3.11 0.64
N GLU A 146 -0.11 2.74 0.97
CA GLU A 146 -0.98 2.01 0.05
C GLU A 146 -1.45 2.95 -1.05
N VAL A 147 -1.29 2.53 -2.30
CA VAL A 147 -1.80 3.21 -3.48
C VAL A 147 -2.90 2.35 -4.07
N ILE A 148 -4.09 2.95 -4.17
CA ILE A 148 -5.24 2.37 -4.84
C ILE A 148 -5.33 3.08 -6.21
N PRO A 149 -5.50 2.33 -7.31
CA PRO A 149 -5.60 2.90 -8.65
C PRO A 149 -6.88 3.72 -8.83
#